data_AF-A0A7S3WY34-F1
#
_entry.id   AF-A0A7S3WY34-F1
#
_cell.length_a   1.000
_cell.length_b   1.000
_cell.length_c   1.000
_cell.angle_alpha   90.00
_cell.angle_beta   90.00
_cell.angle_gamma   90.00
#
_symmetry.space_group_name_H-M   'P 1'
#
loop_
_entity.id
_entity.type
_entity.pdbx_description
1 polymer ?
#
loop_
_entity_poly.entity_id
_entity_poly.type
_entity_poly.pdbx_seq_one_letter_code
_entity_poly.pdbx_strand_id
1 'polypeptide(L)'
;AARHQMVATRAAVVEAFTSALSGDALSAELLLFSIISRVLTRRGEAPIGKLALNISGCPAALTAGKASPVWSSLLNILRELLPTVYGMPLTLQKLNDSKLIPEKDYEANVLLYGELQLPAGSTLLLDETTLTPGKLTEA
;
A
#
# COMPACT_ATOMS: atom_id res chain seq x y z
N ALA A 1 30.70 2.69 14.69
CA ALA A 1 29.73 1.58 14.87
C ALA A 1 28.41 1.86 14.16
N ALA A 2 27.66 2.91 14.53
CA ALA A 2 26.32 3.20 13.99
C ALA A 2 26.23 3.32 12.45
N ARG A 3 27.21 3.96 11.79
CA ARG A 3 27.23 4.07 10.31
C ARG A 3 27.34 2.70 9.62
N HIS A 4 28.16 1.79 10.15
CA HIS A 4 28.28 0.43 9.61
C HIS A 4 26.99 -0.37 9.83
N GLN A 5 26.36 -0.22 10.99
CA GLN A 5 25.08 -0.85 11.28
C GLN A 5 23.99 -0.34 10.34
N MET A 6 23.92 0.96 10.08
CA MET A 6 22.97 1.54 9.12
C MET A 6 23.16 0.99 7.69
N VAL A 7 24.41 0.87 7.24
CA VAL A 7 24.71 0.30 5.92
C VAL A 7 24.28 -1.17 5.84
N ALA A 8 24.58 -1.96 6.88
CA ALA A 8 24.17 -3.35 6.95
C ALA A 8 22.64 -3.52 7.00
N THR A 9 21.94 -2.72 7.81
CA THR A 9 20.48 -2.73 7.89
C THR A 9 19.83 -2.33 6.56
N ARG A 10 20.36 -1.29 5.89
CA ARG A 10 19.87 -0.92 4.55
C ARG A 10 20.00 -2.09 3.58
N ALA A 11 21.16 -2.75 3.55
CA ALA A 11 21.40 -3.88 2.66
C ALA A 11 20.40 -5.03 2.93
N ALA A 12 20.22 -5.41 4.20
CA ALA A 12 19.28 -6.46 4.59
C ALA A 12 17.82 -6.14 4.20
N VAL A 13 17.38 -4.89 4.39
CA VAL A 13 16.02 -4.47 4.02
C VAL A 13 15.84 -4.48 2.50
N VAL A 14 16.81 -3.99 1.72
CA VAL A 14 16.75 -4.00 0.26
C VAL A 14 16.76 -5.42 -0.28
N GLU A 15 17.55 -6.32 0.29
CA GLU A 15 17.58 -7.74 -0.09
C GLU A 15 16.21 -8.41 0.16
N ALA A 16 15.62 -8.16 1.32
CA ALA A 16 14.31 -8.70 1.67
C ALA A 16 13.20 -8.18 0.74
N PHE A 17 13.22 -6.88 0.41
CA PHE A 17 12.31 -6.31 -0.60
C PHE A 17 12.56 -6.85 -2.01
N THR A 18 13.82 -7.06 -2.39
CA THR A 18 14.19 -7.64 -3.69
C THR A 18 13.61 -9.04 -3.83
N SER A 19 13.68 -9.87 -2.77
CA SER A 19 13.05 -11.19 -2.74
C SER A 19 11.52 -11.10 -2.89
N ALA A 20 10.88 -10.16 -2.19
CA ALA A 20 9.43 -9.94 -2.30
C ALA A 20 8.99 -9.42 -3.69
N LEU A 21 9.87 -8.72 -4.40
CA LEU A 21 9.67 -8.16 -5.75
C LEU A 21 10.23 -9.07 -6.86
N SER A 22 10.32 -10.38 -6.62
CA SER A 22 10.76 -11.36 -7.62
C SER A 22 12.15 -11.09 -8.22
N GLY A 23 13.05 -10.47 -7.45
CA GLY A 23 14.42 -10.17 -7.87
C GLY A 23 14.65 -8.75 -8.39
N ASP A 24 13.63 -7.88 -8.43
CA ASP A 24 13.79 -6.50 -8.87
C ASP A 24 14.41 -5.60 -7.78
N ALA A 25 15.74 -5.44 -7.87
CA ALA A 25 16.52 -4.61 -6.95
C ALA A 25 16.21 -3.10 -7.09
N LEU A 26 15.88 -2.62 -8.29
CA LEU A 26 15.59 -1.19 -8.50
C LEU A 26 14.29 -0.80 -7.82
N SER A 27 13.24 -1.59 -8.03
CA SER A 27 11.96 -1.41 -7.36
C SER A 27 12.09 -1.53 -5.84
N ALA A 28 12.95 -2.43 -5.35
CA ALA A 28 13.24 -2.59 -3.93
C ALA A 28 13.88 -1.33 -3.30
N GLU A 29 14.84 -0.70 -3.98
CA GLU A 29 15.43 0.55 -3.50
C GLU A 29 14.43 1.71 -3.50
N LEU A 30 13.62 1.82 -4.55
CA LEU A 30 12.57 2.84 -4.64
C LEU A 30 11.49 2.64 -3.56
N LEU A 31 11.15 1.39 -3.23
CA LEU A 31 10.24 1.05 -2.14
C LEU A 31 10.81 1.51 -0.79
N LEU A 32 12.10 1.26 -0.53
CA LEU A 32 12.75 1.76 0.67
C LEU A 32 12.67 3.30 0.74
N PHE A 33 12.94 4.00 -0.36
CA PHE A 33 12.80 5.46 -0.43
C PHE A 33 11.36 5.91 -0.17
N SER A 34 10.37 5.20 -0.71
CA SER A 34 8.95 5.48 -0.48
C SER A 34 8.59 5.40 1.00
N ILE A 35 9.09 4.38 1.69
CA ILE A 35 8.87 4.15 3.13
C ILE A 35 9.48 5.25 3.97
N ILE A 36 10.75 5.62 3.73
CA ILE A 36 11.44 6.62 4.56
C ILE A 36 11.06 8.07 4.19
N SER A 37 10.47 8.28 3.01
CA SER A 37 10.01 9.59 2.58
C SER A 37 8.91 10.14 3.50
N ARG A 38 8.91 11.45 3.70
CA ARG A 38 7.98 12.15 4.61
C ARG A 38 7.39 13.36 3.91
N VAL A 39 6.20 13.76 4.34
CA VAL A 39 5.62 15.04 3.92
C VAL A 39 6.44 16.16 4.58
N LEU A 40 7.15 16.94 3.77
CA LEU A 40 7.95 18.07 4.24
C LEU A 40 7.07 19.32 4.40
N THR A 41 6.17 19.54 3.45
CA THR A 41 5.21 20.65 3.48
C THR A 41 3.94 20.27 2.71
N ARG A 42 2.86 21.00 2.93
CA ARG A 42 1.61 20.86 2.19
C ARG A 42 1.29 22.18 1.51
N ARG A 43 1.01 22.15 0.21
CA ARG A 43 0.46 23.29 -0.54
C ARG A 43 -0.98 22.97 -0.90
N GLY A 44 -1.92 23.51 -0.12
CA GLY A 44 -3.31 23.06 -0.17
C GLY A 44 -3.40 21.58 0.21
N GLU A 45 -4.04 20.79 -0.64
CA GLU A 45 -4.21 19.34 -0.43
C GLU A 45 -2.99 18.52 -0.88
N ALA A 46 -2.08 19.09 -1.67
CA ALA A 46 -0.94 18.37 -2.23
C ALA A 46 0.22 18.22 -1.22
N PRO A 47 0.62 16.99 -0.84
CA PRO A 47 1.79 16.76 -0.01
C PRO A 47 3.07 16.87 -0.85
N ILE A 48 4.05 17.63 -0.37
CA ILE A 48 5.38 17.76 -0.99
C ILE A 48 6.39 16.96 -0.18
N GLY A 49 7.22 16.16 -0.86
CA GLY A 49 8.31 15.37 -0.26
C GLY A 49 7.96 13.90 0.02
N LYS A 50 6.68 13.53 0.02
CA LYS A 50 6.28 12.12 0.07
C LYS A 50 6.47 11.49 -1.31
N LEU A 51 7.22 10.39 -1.37
CA LEU A 51 7.35 9.58 -2.57
C LEU A 51 6.22 8.56 -2.57
N ALA A 52 5.30 8.69 -3.53
CA ALA A 52 4.34 7.65 -3.87
C ALA A 52 4.93 6.81 -5.00
N LEU A 53 4.84 5.49 -4.88
CA LEU A 53 5.43 4.54 -5.82
C LEU A 53 4.33 3.69 -6.46
N ASN A 54 4.30 3.64 -7.79
CA ASN A 54 3.51 2.68 -8.55
C ASN A 54 4.47 1.67 -9.20
N ILE A 55 4.24 0.38 -9.00
CA ILE A 55 5.04 -0.71 -9.58
C ILE A 55 4.15 -1.44 -10.58
N SER A 56 4.46 -1.31 -11.86
CA SER A 56 3.73 -1.94 -12.96
C SER A 56 4.45 -3.17 -13.48
N GLY A 57 3.77 -3.96 -14.33
CA GLY A 57 4.33 -5.21 -14.86
C GLY A 57 4.38 -6.36 -13.85
N CYS A 58 3.72 -6.22 -12.69
CA CYS A 58 3.60 -7.31 -11.73
C CYS A 58 2.76 -8.47 -12.31
N PRO A 59 3.17 -9.73 -12.12
CA PRO A 59 2.38 -10.86 -12.58
C PRO A 59 1.03 -10.90 -11.87
N ALA A 60 -0.04 -11.03 -12.64
CA ALA A 60 -1.37 -11.28 -12.12
C ALA A 60 -1.43 -12.66 -11.45
N ALA A 61 -2.44 -12.87 -10.61
CA ALA A 61 -2.65 -14.16 -9.99
C ALA A 61 -2.94 -15.24 -11.04
N LEU A 62 -2.33 -16.42 -10.87
CA LEU A 62 -2.54 -17.59 -11.73
C LEU A 62 -3.97 -18.17 -11.62
N THR A 63 -4.68 -17.84 -10.55
CA THR A 63 -6.06 -18.27 -10.30
C THR A 63 -6.96 -17.05 -10.20
N ALA A 64 -8.08 -17.06 -10.92
CA ALA A 64 -9.08 -16.01 -10.84
C ALA A 64 -9.55 -15.80 -9.38
N GLY A 65 -9.60 -14.55 -8.94
CA GLY A 65 -10.02 -14.18 -7.59
C GLY A 65 -8.95 -14.27 -6.51
N LYS A 66 -7.71 -14.64 -6.84
CA LYS A 66 -6.56 -14.51 -5.92
C LYS A 66 -5.80 -13.20 -6.16
N ALA A 67 -5.13 -12.71 -5.12
CA ALA A 67 -4.25 -11.56 -5.23
C ALA A 67 -2.92 -11.94 -5.89
N SER A 68 -2.22 -10.95 -6.45
CA SER A 68 -0.90 -11.18 -7.05
C SER A 68 0.06 -11.79 -6.01
N PRO A 69 0.94 -12.74 -6.41
CA PRO A 69 1.97 -13.27 -5.51
C PRO A 69 2.93 -12.17 -5.04
N VAL A 70 3.21 -11.16 -5.88
CA VAL A 70 4.05 -10.02 -5.52
C VAL A 70 3.34 -9.15 -4.48
N TRP A 71 2.06 -8.83 -4.70
CA TRP A 71 1.27 -8.07 -3.72
C TRP A 71 1.22 -8.77 -2.36
N SER A 72 0.97 -10.09 -2.36
CA SER A 72 0.88 -10.89 -1.13
C SER A 72 2.22 -10.91 -0.38
N SER A 73 3.32 -11.10 -1.10
CA SER A 73 4.67 -11.10 -0.53
C SER A 73 5.05 -9.73 0.04
N LEU A 74 4.76 -8.65 -0.70
CA LEU A 74 4.97 -7.28 -0.25
C LEU A 74 4.14 -6.94 0.98
N LEU A 75 2.87 -7.31 1.01
CA LEU A 75 2.00 -7.03 2.14
C LEU A 75 2.53 -7.71 3.41
N ASN A 76 3.02 -8.95 3.31
CA ASN A 76 3.58 -9.68 4.45
C ASN A 76 4.84 -9.00 4.99
N ILE A 77 5.84 -8.74 4.13
CA ILE A 77 7.08 -8.11 4.58
C ILE A 77 6.86 -6.70 5.11
N LEU A 78 5.96 -5.92 4.51
CA LEU A 78 5.66 -4.58 5.01
C LEU A 78 5.00 -4.63 6.39
N ARG A 79 4.12 -5.59 6.65
CA ARG A 79 3.49 -5.78 7.97
C ARG A 79 4.49 -6.18 9.05
N GLU A 80 5.55 -6.90 8.69
CA GLU A 80 6.62 -7.26 9.62
C GLU A 80 7.53 -6.06 9.95
N LEU A 81 7.73 -5.15 9.00
CA LEU A 81 8.67 -4.03 9.14
C LEU A 81 8.04 -2.71 9.58
N LEU A 82 6.77 -2.48 9.27
CA LEU A 82 6.10 -1.20 9.46
C LEU A 82 4.99 -1.30 10.52
N PRO A 83 4.79 -0.23 11.31
CA PRO A 83 3.84 -0.27 12.43
C PRO A 83 2.38 -0.37 11.98
N THR A 84 2.04 0.15 10.80
CA THR A 84 0.65 0.14 10.31
C THR A 84 0.65 0.06 8.78
N VAL A 85 0.12 -1.04 8.27
CA VAL A 85 0.02 -1.31 6.83
C VAL A 85 -1.39 -1.74 6.49
N TYR A 86 -2.02 -1.02 5.58
CA TYR A 86 -3.32 -1.36 5.03
C TYR A 86 -3.17 -1.84 3.59
N GLY A 87 -3.64 -3.06 3.32
CA GLY A 87 -3.64 -3.65 1.97
C GLY A 87 -5.05 -3.67 1.43
N MET A 88 -5.27 -3.12 0.23
CA MET A 88 -6.59 -3.11 -0.42
C MET A 88 -6.47 -3.59 -1.87
N PRO A 89 -7.15 -4.67 -2.26
CA PRO A 89 -7.23 -5.06 -3.65
C PRO A 89 -8.21 -4.15 -4.40
N LEU A 90 -7.83 -3.64 -5.57
CA LEU A 90 -8.67 -2.78 -6.39
C LEU A 90 -9.49 -3.60 -7.38
N THR A 91 -10.26 -4.57 -6.88
CA THR A 91 -11.25 -5.27 -7.70
C THR A 91 -12.51 -4.43 -7.83
N LEU A 92 -13.26 -4.62 -8.91
CA LEU A 92 -14.53 -3.92 -9.11
C LEU A 92 -15.52 -4.19 -7.97
N GLN A 93 -15.60 -5.45 -7.52
CA GLN A 93 -16.41 -5.84 -6.37
C GLN A 93 -15.96 -5.08 -5.12
N LYS A 94 -14.66 -5.08 -4.82
CA LYS A 94 -14.14 -4.40 -3.63
C LYS A 94 -14.45 -2.91 -3.68
N LEU A 95 -14.30 -2.25 -4.83
CA LEU A 95 -14.61 -0.84 -4.97
C LEU A 95 -16.09 -0.51 -4.81
N ASN A 96 -16.99 -1.38 -5.29
CA ASN A 96 -18.44 -1.20 -5.13
C ASN A 96 -18.95 -1.49 -3.72
N ASP A 97 -18.34 -2.46 -3.03
CA ASP A 97 -18.78 -2.89 -1.70
C ASP A 97 -18.17 -2.03 -0.57
N SER A 98 -17.08 -1.30 -0.85
CA SER A 98 -16.33 -0.57 0.19
C SER A 98 -16.90 0.82 0.46
N LYS A 99 -17.23 1.09 1.73
CA LYS A 99 -17.54 2.44 2.21
C LYS A 99 -16.23 3.22 2.43
N LEU A 100 -15.80 3.98 1.43
CA LEU A 100 -14.53 4.72 1.48
C LEU A 100 -14.62 6.03 2.26
N ILE A 101 -15.83 6.57 2.40
CA ILE A 101 -16.13 7.80 3.12
C ILE A 101 -16.94 7.50 4.40
N PRO A 102 -16.91 8.40 5.40
CA PRO A 102 -17.75 8.27 6.59
C PRO A 102 -19.23 8.31 6.28
N GLU A 103 -20.00 7.56 7.04
CA GLU A 103 -21.46 7.53 6.93
C GLU A 103 -22.08 7.59 8.33
N LYS A 104 -23.14 8.39 8.48
CA LYS A 104 -23.90 8.43 9.73
C LYS A 104 -24.89 7.27 9.74
N ASP A 105 -24.74 6.38 10.71
CA ASP A 105 -25.77 5.41 11.06
C ASP A 105 -26.83 6.11 11.91
N TYR A 106 -28.02 6.29 11.34
CA TYR A 106 -29.12 6.98 12.01
C TYR A 106 -29.86 6.10 13.02
N GLU A 107 -29.82 4.78 12.88
CA GLU A 107 -30.48 3.86 13.82
C GLU A 107 -29.67 3.75 15.12
N ALA A 108 -28.36 3.52 15.00
CA ALA A 108 -27.47 3.47 16.15
C ALA A 108 -27.01 4.88 16.62
N ASN A 109 -27.28 5.92 15.83
CA ASN A 109 -26.85 7.31 16.05
C ASN A 109 -25.33 7.44 16.26
N VAL A 110 -24.55 6.73 15.43
CA VAL A 110 -23.08 6.75 15.44
C VAL A 110 -22.54 7.12 14.06
N LEU A 111 -21.31 7.61 14.01
CA LEU A 111 -20.60 7.83 12.74
C LEU A 111 -19.72 6.61 12.45
N LEU A 112 -20.00 5.95 11.32
CA LEU A 112 -19.19 4.85 10.82
C LEU A 112 -17.98 5.43 10.07
N TYR A 113 -16.80 4.85 10.32
CA TYR A 113 -15.58 5.25 9.64
C TYR A 113 -15.52 4.66 8.23
N GLY A 114 -14.96 5.44 7.31
CA GLY A 114 -14.64 4.95 5.97
C GLY A 114 -13.38 4.08 6.01
N GLU A 115 -13.28 3.12 5.08
CA GLU A 115 -12.17 2.16 5.02
C GLU A 115 -10.79 2.84 4.84
N LEU A 116 -10.75 3.99 4.16
CA LEU A 116 -9.53 4.77 3.95
C LEU A 116 -9.25 5.80 5.06
N GLN A 117 -10.06 5.84 6.12
CA GLN A 117 -9.79 6.65 7.32
C GLN A 117 -8.77 5.97 8.22
N LEU A 118 -7.58 5.78 7.68
CA LEU A 118 -6.49 5.09 8.33
C LEU A 118 -5.79 6.00 9.36
N PRO A 119 -5.20 5.41 10.42
CA PRO A 119 -4.37 6.16 11.36
C PRO A 119 -3.27 6.94 10.66
N ALA A 120 -2.89 8.09 11.22
CA ALA A 120 -1.82 8.91 10.68
C ALA A 120 -0.50 8.11 10.60
N GLY A 121 0.16 8.16 9.44
CA GLY A 121 1.41 7.42 9.20
C GLY A 121 1.23 6.00 8.67
N SER A 122 -0.01 5.55 8.44
CA SER A 122 -0.27 4.25 7.82
C SER A 122 0.30 4.16 6.40
N THR A 123 0.86 3.01 6.06
CA THR A 123 1.26 2.67 4.69
C THR A 123 0.09 2.00 3.98
N LEU A 124 -0.36 2.58 2.87
CA LEU A 124 -1.40 2.03 2.01
C LEU A 124 -0.77 1.28 0.85
N LEU A 125 -1.09 0.00 0.69
CA LEU A 125 -0.67 -0.85 -0.43
C LEU A 125 -1.91 -1.25 -1.24
N LEU A 126 -1.96 -0.83 -2.51
CA LEU A 126 -3.08 -1.09 -3.41
C LEU A 126 -2.70 -2.18 -4.42
N ASP A 127 -3.57 -3.19 -4.61
CA ASP A 127 -3.39 -4.20 -5.66
C ASP A 127 -4.18 -3.81 -6.92
N GLU A 128 -3.48 -3.25 -7.91
CA GLU A 128 -4.06 -2.94 -9.23
C GLU A 128 -4.01 -4.14 -10.19
N THR A 129 -3.35 -5.25 -9.84
CA THR A 129 -3.15 -6.38 -10.77
C THR A 129 -4.44 -7.13 -11.11
N THR A 130 -5.46 -6.99 -10.26
CA THR A 130 -6.80 -7.58 -10.45
C THR A 130 -7.83 -6.54 -10.92
N LEU A 131 -7.42 -5.31 -11.20
CA LEU A 131 -8.31 -4.24 -11.63
C LEU A 131 -8.79 -4.52 -13.05
N THR A 132 -10.11 -4.55 -13.22
CA THR A 132 -10.75 -4.76 -14.53
C THR A 132 -11.64 -3.58 -14.90
N PRO A 133 -11.83 -3.30 -16.20
CA PRO A 133 -12.81 -2.31 -16.64
C PRO A 133 -14.22 -2.68 -16.14
N GLY A 134 -14.95 -1.69 -15.64
CA GLY A 134 -16.29 -1.88 -15.10
C GLY A 134 -16.94 -0.57 -14.70
N LYS A 135 -18.14 -0.65 -14.13
CA LYS A 135 -18.86 0.52 -13.58
C LYS A 135 -18.85 0.47 -12.07
N LEU A 136 -18.51 1.61 -11.48
CA LEU A 136 -18.71 1.82 -10.06
C LEU A 136 -20.18 2.12 -9.81
N THR A 137 -20.79 1.43 -8.86
CA THR A 137 -22.12 1.75 -8.36
C THR A 137 -22.02 2.96 -7.45
N GLU A 138 -22.95 3.90 -7.56
CA GLU A 138 -23.04 5.02 -6.62
C GLU A 138 -23.35 4.49 -5.22
N ALA A 139 -22.70 5.08 -4.21
CA ALA A 139 -22.90 4.80 -2.79
C ALA A 139 -24.02 5.69 -2.21
#